data_AF-A0A3C1VVC8-F1
#
_entry.id   AF-A0A3C1VVC8-F1
#
_cell.length_a   1.000
_cell.length_b   1.000
_cell.length_c   1.000
_cell.angle_alpha   90.00
_cell.angle_beta   90.00
_cell.angle_gamma   90.00
#
_symmetry.space_group_name_H-M   'P 1'
#
loop_
_entity.id
_entity.type
_entity.pdbx_description
1 polymer ?
#
loop_
_entity_poly.entity_id
_entity_poly.type
_entity_poly.pdbx_seq_one_letter_code
_entity_poly.pdbx_strand_id
1 'polypeptide(L)'
;MLPTMFLALILASSAALGQTDAESVAHGVRNDLPRPYITQRDWGELPDNTAAWAAVTAVEPAPDGKTIYVVHRCFENSCEDRPEDPILKFDYDGKLLASFGRGLFVFPHGATVDHEGNLWVTDARANDDTGHQVFKFSPDGEVL
;
A
#
# COMPACT_ATOMS: atom_id res chain seq x y z
N MET A 1 82.54 28.26 -44.45
CA MET A 1 81.29 28.87 -43.95
C MET A 1 80.29 27.73 -43.79
N LEU A 2 80.08 27.26 -42.55
CA LEU A 2 79.20 26.13 -42.24
C LEU A 2 77.73 26.60 -42.22
N PRO A 3 76.77 25.83 -42.74
CA PRO A 3 75.36 26.21 -42.72
C PRO A 3 74.77 25.99 -41.33
N THR A 4 74.06 27.00 -40.85
CA THR A 4 73.38 27.06 -39.55
C THR A 4 72.20 26.10 -39.54
N MET A 5 72.22 25.14 -38.62
CA MET A 5 71.17 24.14 -38.41
C MET A 5 70.01 24.78 -37.63
N PHE A 6 68.84 24.96 -38.27
CA PHE A 6 67.62 25.39 -37.59
C PHE A 6 66.88 24.18 -37.02
N LEU A 7 66.77 24.13 -35.69
CA LEU A 7 66.00 23.15 -34.95
C LEU A 7 64.51 23.53 -35.01
N ALA A 8 63.69 22.74 -35.70
CA ALA A 8 62.24 22.92 -35.72
C ALA A 8 61.61 22.30 -34.46
N LEU A 9 61.03 23.14 -33.61
CA LEU A 9 60.30 22.73 -32.41
C LEU A 9 58.90 22.23 -32.82
N ILE A 10 58.64 20.93 -32.72
CA ILE A 10 57.31 20.36 -32.98
C ILE A 10 56.47 20.50 -31.70
N LEU A 11 55.48 21.41 -31.72
CA LEU A 11 54.44 21.46 -30.70
C LEU A 11 53.40 20.37 -30.98
N ALA A 12 53.36 19.34 -30.14
CA ALA A 12 52.28 18.36 -30.14
C ALA A 12 51.04 18.96 -29.45
N SER A 13 50.01 19.29 -30.22
CA SER A 13 48.71 19.70 -29.67
C SER A 13 47.92 18.46 -29.24
N SER A 14 47.83 18.23 -27.93
CA SER A 14 46.92 17.21 -27.38
C SER A 14 45.47 17.68 -27.55
N ALA A 15 44.72 17.06 -28.46
CA ALA A 15 43.28 17.25 -28.55
C ALA A 15 42.62 16.53 -27.38
N ALA A 16 42.09 17.29 -26.41
CA ALA A 16 41.23 16.74 -25.37
C ALA A 16 39.89 16.33 -26.01
N LEU A 17 39.62 15.03 -26.06
CA LEU A 17 38.29 14.51 -26.37
C LEU A 17 37.38 14.88 -25.20
N GLY A 18 36.51 15.88 -25.40
CA GLY A 18 35.47 16.20 -24.44
C GLY A 18 34.48 15.06 -24.34
N GLN A 19 34.43 14.38 -23.20
CA GLN A 19 33.31 13.53 -22.84
C GLN A 19 32.10 14.44 -22.63
N THR A 20 31.11 14.36 -23.51
CA THR A 20 29.79 14.92 -23.24
C THR A 20 29.11 13.99 -22.24
N ASP A 21 29.11 14.36 -20.97
CA ASP A 21 28.24 13.73 -19.99
C ASP A 21 26.80 13.97 -20.44
N ALA A 22 26.08 12.90 -20.78
CA ALA A 22 24.66 12.99 -21.03
C ALA A 22 23.99 13.36 -19.70
N GLU A 23 23.36 14.54 -19.62
CA GLU A 23 22.54 14.91 -18.47
C GLU A 23 21.49 13.82 -18.24
N SER A 24 21.46 13.26 -17.03
CA SER A 24 20.40 12.35 -16.64
C SER A 24 19.06 13.09 -16.76
N VAL A 25 18.25 12.74 -17.75
CA VAL A 25 16.87 13.21 -17.81
C VAL A 25 16.11 12.55 -16.67
N ALA A 26 16.14 13.20 -15.51
CA ALA A 26 15.25 12.91 -14.41
C ALA A 26 13.83 13.19 -14.93
N HIS A 27 13.10 12.14 -15.25
CA HIS A 27 11.66 12.26 -15.44
C HIS A 27 11.10 12.54 -14.04
N GLY A 28 11.04 13.82 -13.66
CA GLY A 28 10.46 14.24 -12.40
C GLY A 28 9.05 13.68 -12.23
N VAL A 29 8.60 13.57 -10.99
CA VAL A 29 7.22 13.14 -10.70
C VAL A 29 6.26 14.08 -11.44
N ARG A 30 5.53 13.53 -12.41
CA ARG A 30 4.59 14.27 -13.24
C ARG A 30 3.32 14.54 -12.44
N ASN A 31 3.25 15.70 -11.78
CA ASN A 31 2.10 16.17 -11.01
C ASN A 31 1.36 17.35 -11.69
N ASP A 32 1.46 17.44 -13.01
CA ASP A 32 0.90 18.49 -13.86
C ASP A 32 -0.47 18.12 -14.49
N LEU A 33 -0.95 16.91 -14.25
CA LEU A 33 -2.27 16.46 -14.71
C LEU A 33 -3.37 16.95 -13.77
N PRO A 34 -4.61 17.16 -14.28
CA PRO A 34 -5.76 17.45 -13.43
C PRO A 34 -5.89 16.39 -12.33
N ARG A 35 -6.19 16.83 -11.10
CA ARG A 35 -6.49 15.94 -9.97
C ARG A 35 -8.01 15.81 -9.84
N PRO A 36 -8.65 14.81 -10.47
CA PRO A 36 -10.09 14.60 -10.37
C PRO A 36 -10.52 14.06 -9.00
N TYR A 37 -9.57 13.57 -8.20
CA TYR A 37 -9.82 13.03 -6.87
C TYR A 37 -9.66 14.11 -5.80
N ILE A 38 -10.61 14.13 -4.86
CA ILE A 38 -10.53 14.89 -3.62
C ILE A 38 -10.27 13.94 -2.46
N THR A 39 -9.45 14.36 -1.52
CA THR A 39 -9.26 13.61 -0.27
C THR A 39 -10.42 13.92 0.67
N GLN A 40 -11.19 12.90 1.03
CA GLN A 40 -12.11 12.96 2.17
C GLN A 40 -11.34 12.52 3.41
N ARG A 41 -11.33 13.37 4.45
CA ARG A 41 -10.52 13.14 5.67
C ARG A 41 -11.35 12.65 6.85
N ASP A 42 -12.65 12.72 6.70
CA ASP A 42 -13.72 12.45 7.65
C ASP A 42 -14.53 11.19 7.28
N TRP A 43 -14.10 10.47 6.25
CA TRP A 43 -14.70 9.21 5.84
C TRP A 43 -14.29 8.07 6.78
N GLY A 44 -15.27 7.23 7.14
CA GLY A 44 -15.08 6.02 7.94
C GLY A 44 -15.29 6.25 9.44
N GLU A 45 -16.48 5.93 9.91
CA GLU A 45 -16.83 5.90 11.34
C GLU A 45 -16.01 4.83 12.07
N LEU A 46 -15.37 5.20 13.16
CA LEU A 46 -14.67 4.23 14.00
C LEU A 46 -15.66 3.47 14.88
N PRO A 47 -15.41 2.19 15.19
CA PRO A 47 -16.20 1.45 16.18
C PRO A 47 -16.25 2.18 17.53
N ASP A 48 -17.32 1.97 18.28
CA ASP A 48 -17.50 2.59 19.60
C ASP A 48 -16.27 2.41 20.50
N ASN A 49 -15.89 3.47 21.20
CA ASN A 49 -14.71 3.52 22.09
C ASN A 49 -13.35 3.35 21.39
N THR A 50 -13.28 3.49 20.07
CA THR A 50 -12.02 3.48 19.31
C THR A 50 -11.55 4.91 19.03
N ALA A 51 -10.35 5.28 19.52
CA ALA A 51 -9.84 6.64 19.40
C ALA A 51 -9.18 6.95 18.04
N ALA A 52 -8.64 5.93 17.37
CA ALA A 52 -7.96 6.06 16.09
C ALA A 52 -7.97 4.74 15.32
N TRP A 53 -7.77 4.84 14.01
CA TRP A 53 -7.55 3.68 13.15
C TRP A 53 -6.35 2.86 13.62
N ALA A 54 -6.54 1.54 13.63
CA ALA A 54 -5.46 0.59 13.75
C ALA A 54 -4.65 0.50 12.43
N ALA A 55 -3.68 -0.41 12.38
CA ALA A 55 -2.96 -0.69 11.14
C ALA A 55 -3.91 -1.37 10.13
N VAL A 56 -4.49 -0.57 9.22
CA VAL A 56 -5.30 -1.04 8.09
C VAL A 56 -4.40 -1.74 7.08
N THR A 57 -4.78 -2.94 6.66
CA THR A 57 -4.02 -3.77 5.73
C THR A 57 -4.72 -3.97 4.39
N ALA A 58 -6.04 -3.84 4.34
CA ALA A 58 -6.82 -3.95 3.11
C ALA A 58 -8.08 -3.08 3.15
N VAL A 59 -8.49 -2.61 1.97
CA VAL A 59 -9.75 -1.89 1.74
C VAL A 59 -10.34 -2.44 0.44
N GLU A 60 -11.48 -3.11 0.54
CA GLU A 60 -12.07 -3.88 -0.56
C GLU A 60 -13.51 -3.43 -0.84
N PRO A 61 -13.79 -2.78 -1.98
CA PRO A 61 -15.15 -2.49 -2.40
C PRO A 61 -15.87 -3.78 -2.82
N ALA A 62 -17.11 -3.95 -2.38
CA ALA A 62 -17.94 -5.07 -2.78
C ALA A 62 -18.56 -4.83 -4.17
N PRO A 63 -18.87 -5.90 -4.93
CA PRO A 63 -19.48 -5.79 -6.27
C PRO A 63 -20.91 -5.23 -6.26
N ASP A 64 -21.54 -5.08 -5.09
CA ASP A 64 -22.87 -4.49 -4.94
C ASP A 64 -22.91 -2.97 -5.22
N GLY A 65 -21.74 -2.31 -5.28
CA GLY A 65 -21.62 -0.87 -5.44
C GLY A 65 -22.14 -0.06 -4.24
N LYS A 66 -22.27 -0.71 -3.07
CA LYS A 66 -22.83 -0.12 -1.83
C LYS A 66 -21.97 -0.34 -0.60
N THR A 67 -21.11 -1.36 -0.61
CA THR A 67 -20.32 -1.75 0.56
C THR A 67 -18.83 -1.59 0.32
N ILE A 68 -18.09 -1.17 1.36
CA ILE A 68 -16.62 -1.23 1.44
C ILE A 68 -16.25 -2.02 2.70
N TYR A 69 -15.34 -2.99 2.57
CA TYR A 69 -14.72 -3.68 3.70
C TYR A 69 -13.37 -3.04 4.02
N VAL A 70 -13.07 -2.87 5.30
CA VAL A 70 -11.76 -2.45 5.80
C VAL A 70 -11.25 -3.52 6.75
N VAL A 71 -10.05 -4.03 6.49
CA VAL A 71 -9.39 -5.02 7.34
C VAL A 71 -8.23 -4.35 8.07
N HIS A 72 -8.14 -4.54 9.38
CA HIS A 72 -7.09 -3.95 10.21
C HIS A 72 -6.55 -4.91 11.27
N ARG A 73 -5.40 -4.58 11.83
CA ARG A 73 -4.77 -5.33 12.92
C ARG A 73 -5.13 -4.73 14.28
N CYS A 74 -6.38 -4.96 14.68
CA CYS A 74 -6.96 -4.69 16.00
C CYS A 74 -6.29 -3.55 16.77
N PHE A 75 -5.33 -3.83 17.67
CA PHE A 75 -4.61 -2.81 18.42
C PHE A 75 -3.10 -3.08 18.42
N GLU A 76 -2.29 -2.02 18.45
CA GLU A 76 -0.82 -2.11 18.45
C GLU A 76 -0.25 -3.06 17.38
N ASN A 77 -0.88 -3.07 16.20
CA ASN A 77 -0.47 -3.87 15.05
C ASN A 77 -0.52 -5.40 15.31
N SER A 78 -1.48 -5.88 16.13
CA SER A 78 -1.76 -7.30 16.38
C SER A 78 -3.24 -7.54 16.71
N CYS A 79 -3.77 -8.72 16.38
CA CYS A 79 -5.08 -9.22 16.80
C CYS A 79 -5.00 -10.40 17.79
N GLU A 80 -3.80 -10.82 18.17
CA GLU A 80 -3.60 -11.87 19.17
C GLU A 80 -4.18 -11.47 20.53
N ASP A 81 -5.03 -12.34 21.09
CA ASP A 81 -5.72 -12.14 22.36
C ASP A 81 -6.47 -10.80 22.47
N ARG A 82 -7.05 -10.36 21.35
CA ARG A 82 -7.73 -9.08 21.23
C ARG A 82 -9.25 -9.21 21.12
N PRO A 83 -10.03 -8.33 21.79
CA PRO A 83 -11.48 -8.34 21.72
C PRO A 83 -12.06 -7.60 20.50
N GLU A 84 -11.26 -6.85 19.76
CA GLU A 84 -11.72 -6.09 18.59
C GLU A 84 -12.03 -7.00 17.39
N ASP A 85 -13.05 -6.62 16.62
CA ASP A 85 -13.30 -7.19 15.30
C ASP A 85 -12.31 -6.57 14.30
N PRO A 86 -11.50 -7.37 13.58
CA PRO A 86 -10.54 -6.86 12.59
C PRO A 86 -11.15 -6.49 11.24
N ILE A 87 -12.41 -6.83 11.00
CA ILE A 87 -13.10 -6.57 9.74
C ILE A 87 -14.25 -5.61 10.01
N LEU A 88 -14.23 -4.47 9.32
CA LEU A 88 -15.25 -3.44 9.39
C LEU A 88 -15.93 -3.30 8.03
N LYS A 89 -17.26 -3.28 8.02
CA LYS A 89 -18.10 -3.12 6.82
C LYS A 89 -18.74 -1.74 6.83
N PHE A 90 -18.53 -0.97 5.79
CA PHE A 90 -19.00 0.40 5.63
C PHE A 90 -19.94 0.54 4.42
N ASP A 91 -20.77 1.58 4.43
CA ASP A 91 -21.31 2.12 3.19
C ASP A 91 -20.31 3.09 2.51
N TYR A 92 -20.65 3.61 1.32
CA TYR A 92 -19.78 4.53 0.59
C TYR A 92 -19.66 5.92 1.23
N ASP A 93 -20.58 6.31 2.10
CA ASP A 93 -20.50 7.56 2.86
C ASP A 93 -19.63 7.40 4.11
N GLY A 94 -19.19 6.17 4.41
CA GLY A 94 -18.28 5.86 5.51
C GLY A 94 -18.99 5.56 6.81
N LYS A 95 -20.29 5.29 6.79
CA LYS A 95 -21.04 4.84 7.97
C LYS A 95 -20.72 3.38 8.27
N LEU A 96 -20.43 3.07 9.53
CA LEU A 96 -20.18 1.68 9.94
C LEU A 96 -21.48 0.89 9.94
N LEU A 97 -21.52 -0.19 9.17
CA LEU A 97 -22.69 -1.08 9.02
C LEU A 97 -22.59 -2.32 9.89
N ALA A 98 -21.39 -2.92 9.99
CA ALA A 98 -21.12 -4.11 10.78
C ALA A 98 -19.62 -4.26 11.07
N SER A 99 -19.29 -5.04 12.10
CA SER A 99 -17.95 -5.52 12.39
C SER A 99 -17.98 -7.02 12.70
N PHE A 100 -16.93 -7.76 12.33
CA PHE A 100 -16.84 -9.20 12.57
C PHE A 100 -15.40 -9.72 12.51
N GLY A 101 -15.22 -11.01 12.81
CA GLY A 101 -13.94 -11.72 12.72
C GLY A 101 -13.12 -11.75 14.01
N ARG A 102 -13.67 -11.26 15.14
CA ARG A 102 -13.01 -11.32 16.45
C ARG A 102 -12.51 -12.73 16.79
N GLY A 103 -11.26 -12.80 17.26
CA GLY A 103 -10.63 -14.03 17.73
C GLY A 103 -10.26 -15.03 16.65
N LEU A 104 -10.47 -14.70 15.36
CA LEU A 104 -10.09 -15.58 14.25
C LEU A 104 -8.67 -15.33 13.72
N PHE A 105 -8.06 -14.21 14.08
CA PHE A 105 -6.79 -13.78 13.49
C PHE A 105 -5.77 -13.40 14.56
N VAL A 106 -4.51 -13.74 14.27
CA VAL A 106 -3.32 -13.20 14.95
C VAL A 106 -2.86 -11.93 14.23
N PHE A 107 -2.79 -11.96 12.90
CA PHE A 107 -2.21 -10.90 12.10
C PHE A 107 -2.85 -10.82 10.70
N PRO A 108 -4.09 -10.31 10.62
CA PRO A 108 -4.80 -10.18 9.34
C PRO A 108 -3.99 -9.30 8.39
N HIS A 109 -3.97 -9.67 7.12
CA HIS A 109 -3.10 -9.05 6.12
C HIS A 109 -3.81 -8.80 4.79
N GLY A 110 -3.76 -9.77 3.87
CA GLY A 110 -4.35 -9.62 2.55
C GLY A 110 -5.85 -9.86 2.61
N ALA A 111 -6.61 -9.13 1.79
CA ALA A 111 -8.02 -9.41 1.60
C ALA A 111 -8.42 -9.19 0.13
N THR A 112 -9.53 -9.79 -0.27
CA THR A 112 -10.19 -9.50 -1.55
C THR A 112 -11.67 -9.91 -1.47
N VAL A 113 -12.53 -9.29 -2.27
CA VAL A 113 -13.94 -9.69 -2.39
C VAL A 113 -14.14 -10.45 -3.70
N ASP A 114 -14.74 -11.64 -3.63
CA ASP A 114 -15.06 -12.43 -4.82
C ASP A 114 -16.30 -11.92 -5.56
N HIS A 115 -16.58 -12.51 -6.73
CA HIS A 115 -17.69 -12.06 -7.58
C HIS A 115 -19.09 -12.35 -6.98
N GLU A 116 -19.16 -13.18 -5.94
CA GLU A 116 -20.40 -13.46 -5.21
C GLU A 116 -20.59 -12.49 -4.04
N GLY A 117 -19.61 -11.61 -3.79
CA GLY A 117 -19.62 -10.65 -2.69
C GLY A 117 -19.03 -11.20 -1.39
N ASN A 118 -18.41 -12.38 -1.39
CA ASN A 118 -17.79 -12.92 -0.18
C ASN A 118 -16.41 -12.32 0.02
N LEU A 119 -16.10 -11.97 1.26
CA LEU A 119 -14.79 -11.43 1.64
C LEU A 119 -13.84 -12.58 1.96
N TRP A 120 -12.66 -12.57 1.34
CA TRP A 120 -11.55 -13.47 1.66
C TRP A 120 -10.49 -12.70 2.42
N VAL A 121 -9.98 -13.26 3.53
CA VAL A 121 -8.95 -12.62 4.37
C VAL A 121 -7.88 -13.63 4.75
N THR A 122 -6.61 -13.21 4.69
CA THR A 122 -5.46 -14.03 5.06
C THR A 122 -4.86 -13.59 6.39
N ASP A 123 -4.36 -14.56 7.17
CA ASP A 123 -3.57 -14.34 8.36
C ASP A 123 -2.08 -14.60 8.08
N ALA A 124 -1.25 -13.57 8.23
CA ALA A 124 0.17 -13.66 7.90
C ALA A 124 1.07 -14.09 9.08
N ARG A 125 0.50 -14.34 10.27
CA ARG A 125 1.21 -14.93 11.41
C ARG A 125 0.37 -16.06 12.02
N ALA A 126 1.01 -16.80 12.92
CA ALA A 126 0.34 -17.73 13.81
C ALA A 126 0.95 -17.65 15.20
N ASN A 127 0.19 -18.12 16.18
CA ASN A 127 0.65 -18.48 17.50
C ASN A 127 0.44 -19.99 17.71
N ASP A 128 0.43 -20.45 18.96
CA ASP A 128 0.29 -21.88 19.27
C ASP A 128 -1.08 -22.46 18.89
N ASP A 129 -2.12 -21.61 18.82
CA ASP A 129 -3.53 -22.04 18.67
C ASP A 129 -4.19 -21.61 17.35
N THR A 130 -3.76 -20.50 16.73
CA THR A 130 -4.46 -19.84 15.61
C THR A 130 -3.49 -19.19 14.61
N GLY A 131 -3.92 -19.06 13.35
CA GLY A 131 -3.25 -18.26 12.32
C GLY A 131 -2.74 -19.06 11.11
N HIS A 132 -1.99 -18.39 10.23
CA HIS A 132 -1.58 -18.93 8.92
C HIS A 132 -2.74 -19.56 8.12
N GLN A 133 -3.91 -18.93 8.22
CA GLN A 133 -5.16 -19.38 7.62
C GLN A 133 -5.67 -18.39 6.57
N VAL A 134 -6.60 -18.88 5.75
CA VAL A 134 -7.41 -18.06 4.86
C VAL A 134 -8.87 -18.32 5.22
N PHE A 135 -9.62 -17.25 5.45
CA PHE A 135 -11.04 -17.31 5.77
C PHE A 135 -11.86 -16.73 4.63
N LYS A 136 -12.98 -17.38 4.31
CA LYS A 136 -14.04 -16.83 3.46
C LYS A 136 -15.19 -16.41 4.36
N PHE A 137 -15.70 -15.20 4.19
CA PHE A 137 -16.85 -14.67 4.90
C PHE A 137 -17.99 -14.35 3.93
N SER A 138 -19.21 -14.69 4.31
CA SER A 138 -20.41 -14.19 3.65
C SER A 138 -20.50 -12.67 3.78
N PRO A 139 -21.31 -11.98 2.95
CA PRO A 139 -21.56 -10.55 3.10
C PRO A 139 -22.08 -10.13 4.48
N ASP A 140 -22.70 -11.06 5.21
CA ASP A 140 -23.26 -10.87 6.54
C ASP A 140 -22.25 -11.16 7.67
N GLY A 141 -21.01 -11.56 7.33
CA GLY A 141 -19.91 -11.77 8.27
C GLY A 141 -19.80 -13.18 8.84
N GLU A 142 -20.53 -14.15 8.29
CA GLU A 142 -20.41 -15.56 8.68
C GLU A 142 -19.25 -16.23 7.98
N VAL A 143 -18.48 -17.07 8.68
CA VAL A 143 -17.42 -17.88 8.05
C VAL A 143 -18.06 -18.99 7.21
N LEU A 144 -17.59 -19.16 5.97
CA LEU A 144 -18.07 -20.14 4.98
C LEU A 144 -17.14 -21.36 4.82
#